data_AF-A0A1U8F3B7-F1
#
_entry.id   AF-A0A1U8F3B7-F1
#
_cell.length_a   1.000
_cell.length_b   1.000
_cell.length_c   1.000
_cell.angle_alpha   90.00
_cell.angle_beta   90.00
_cell.angle_gamma   90.00
#
_symmetry.space_group_name_H-M   'P 1'
#
loop_
_entity.id
_entity.type
_entity.pdbx_description
1 polymer ?
#
loop_
_entity_poly.entity_id
_entity_poly.type
_entity_poly.pdbx_seq_one_letter_code
_entity_poly.pdbx_strand_id
1 'polypeptide(L)'
;MSEEEAKKVETAEAVAEEKAIVLSTLPPSEDKSDDSKALAIVEPESKALVPVEKKGSIDRDAALALLTTEKRLSLIKAWEVSEKSKAENKAQKKISEILAWENSKKASLEADLKMTEEQLLKKKAEYIEKMKNKIARLHKSAEEKRAIIEAKRGEDLLNAEEIAAKCCATGTSPKKPLLGCF
;
A
#
# COMPACT_ATOMS: atom_id res chain seq x y z
N MET A 1 36.00 -31.32 -29.62
CA MET A 1 34.57 -31.68 -29.73
C MET A 1 33.91 -31.19 -28.46
N SER A 2 33.25 -30.04 -28.38
CA SER A 2 32.71 -29.09 -29.35
C SER A 2 32.65 -27.74 -28.58
N GLU A 3 33.13 -26.62 -29.12
CA GLU A 3 32.33 -25.57 -29.82
C GLU A 3 31.00 -25.20 -29.10
N GLU A 4 30.56 -23.95 -28.95
CA GLU A 4 31.09 -22.59 -29.17
C GLU A 4 29.96 -21.62 -28.70
N GLU A 5 30.35 -20.44 -28.17
CA GLU A 5 29.64 -19.14 -28.16
C GLU A 5 28.21 -18.94 -27.60
N ALA A 6 27.79 -17.75 -27.13
CA ALA A 6 28.42 -16.45 -26.96
C ALA A 6 27.62 -15.68 -25.89
N LYS A 7 28.32 -14.98 -24.99
CA LYS A 7 27.75 -13.91 -24.16
C LYS A 7 28.74 -12.76 -24.15
N LYS A 8 28.38 -11.66 -24.82
CA LYS A 8 29.11 -10.40 -24.73
C LYS A 8 28.14 -9.21 -24.82
N VAL A 9 28.06 -8.48 -23.69
CA VAL A 9 28.03 -7.01 -23.49
C VAL A 9 26.89 -6.26 -24.18
N GLU A 10 26.04 -5.51 -23.48
CA GLU A 10 26.35 -4.11 -23.16
C GLU A 10 25.50 -3.55 -22.01
N THR A 11 26.18 -2.90 -21.08
CA THR A 11 25.69 -2.00 -20.02
C THR A 11 25.53 -0.59 -20.57
N ALA A 12 24.40 0.06 -20.29
CA ALA A 12 24.32 1.52 -20.19
C ALA A 12 23.34 1.94 -19.09
N GLU A 13 23.89 2.71 -18.18
CA GLU A 13 23.33 3.36 -17.00
C GLU A 13 22.76 4.74 -17.39
N ALA A 14 21.62 5.15 -16.81
CA ALA A 14 21.35 6.56 -16.53
C ALA A 14 20.20 6.72 -15.50
N VAL A 15 20.54 7.43 -14.43
CA VAL A 15 19.74 7.82 -13.26
C VAL A 15 19.26 9.27 -13.44
N ALA A 16 18.02 9.58 -13.05
CA ALA A 16 17.50 10.90 -12.58
C ALA A 16 15.99 10.72 -12.29
N GLU A 17 15.52 10.55 -11.06
CA GLU A 17 15.40 11.49 -9.92
C GLU A 17 14.27 12.53 -10.04
N GLU A 18 13.35 12.42 -9.07
CA GLU A 18 12.44 13.39 -8.43
C GLU A 18 11.31 14.13 -9.19
N LYS A 19 10.10 13.92 -8.61
CA LYS A 19 9.18 14.95 -8.09
C LYS A 19 8.10 15.49 -9.03
N ALA A 20 6.94 14.83 -8.98
CA ALA A 20 5.64 15.49 -9.10
C ALA A 20 4.56 14.69 -8.35
N ILE A 21 4.58 14.78 -7.02
CA ILE A 21 3.39 14.59 -6.19
C ILE A 21 2.59 15.89 -6.33
N VAL A 22 1.51 15.86 -7.12
CA VAL A 22 0.43 16.85 -7.01
C VAL A 22 -0.83 16.10 -6.63
N LEU A 23 -1.12 16.19 -5.35
CA LEU A 23 -2.40 15.96 -4.73
C LEU A 23 -3.45 16.86 -5.39
N SER A 24 -4.50 16.29 -5.99
CA SER A 24 -5.84 16.89 -6.02
C SER A 24 -6.87 15.83 -6.38
N THR A 25 -7.27 15.12 -5.33
CA THR A 25 -8.63 14.67 -5.03
C THR A 25 -9.69 15.31 -5.93
N LEU A 26 -10.35 14.49 -6.75
CA LEU A 26 -11.59 14.85 -7.41
C LEU A 26 -12.74 14.67 -6.40
N PRO A 27 -13.48 15.74 -6.02
CA PRO A 27 -14.63 15.60 -5.14
C PRO A 27 -15.85 15.06 -5.89
N PRO A 28 -16.75 14.32 -5.22
CA PRO A 28 -18.03 13.91 -5.79
C PRO A 28 -18.93 15.14 -5.97
N SER A 29 -19.45 15.35 -7.17
CA SER A 29 -20.48 16.35 -7.41
C SER A 29 -21.80 15.84 -6.86
N GLU A 30 -22.22 16.37 -5.71
CA GLU A 30 -23.61 16.36 -5.29
C GLU A 30 -24.32 17.62 -5.79
N ASP A 31 -25.64 17.43 -5.97
CA ASP A 31 -26.70 18.43 -6.04
C ASP A 31 -27.03 19.00 -7.43
N LYS A 32 -28.17 18.52 -7.97
CA LYS A 32 -29.38 19.31 -8.30
C LYS A 32 -30.53 18.30 -8.41
N SER A 33 -31.39 18.26 -7.39
CA SER A 33 -32.67 17.56 -7.42
C SER A 33 -33.59 18.19 -8.47
N ASP A 34 -34.07 17.40 -9.43
CA ASP A 34 -35.15 17.79 -10.33
C ASP A 34 -36.46 17.22 -9.78
N ASP A 35 -36.98 17.88 -8.73
CA ASP A 35 -38.32 17.64 -8.20
C ASP A 35 -39.36 18.33 -9.11
N SER A 36 -39.51 17.80 -10.32
CA SER A 36 -40.64 18.11 -11.20
C SER A 36 -41.71 17.04 -11.04
N LYS A 37 -42.26 16.89 -9.83
CA LYS A 37 -43.51 16.16 -9.60
C LYS A 37 -44.64 17.15 -9.43
N ALA A 38 -45.38 17.31 -10.52
CA ALA A 38 -46.57 18.14 -10.69
C ALA A 38 -47.44 18.25 -9.43
N LEU A 39 -47.53 19.49 -8.91
CA LEU A 39 -48.65 19.92 -8.08
C LEU A 39 -49.89 19.97 -8.96
N ALA A 40 -50.65 18.88 -9.00
CA ALA A 40 -51.99 18.87 -9.56
C ALA A 40 -52.89 19.72 -8.66
N ILE A 41 -53.23 20.89 -9.17
CA ILE A 41 -54.23 21.82 -8.67
C ILE A 41 -55.53 21.04 -8.40
N VAL A 42 -56.02 21.17 -7.17
CA VAL A 42 -57.35 20.78 -6.76
C VAL A 42 -58.34 21.67 -7.50
N GLU A 43 -59.02 21.11 -8.48
CA GLU A 43 -60.23 21.66 -9.08
C GLU A 43 -61.44 21.11 -8.31
N PRO A 44 -62.24 21.95 -7.61
CA PRO A 44 -63.48 21.51 -7.00
C PRO A 44 -64.58 21.58 -8.07
N GLU A 45 -64.59 20.62 -9.00
CA GLU A 45 -65.69 20.57 -9.97
C GLU A 45 -66.91 19.89 -9.33
N SER A 46 -67.86 20.76 -8.99
CA SER A 46 -69.21 20.46 -8.55
C SER A 46 -69.92 19.55 -9.56
N LYS A 47 -69.90 18.23 -9.33
CA LYS A 47 -70.82 17.33 -10.02
C LYS A 47 -72.22 17.46 -9.45
N ALA A 48 -73.00 18.20 -10.22
CA ALA A 48 -74.45 18.28 -10.31
C ALA A 48 -75.22 17.21 -9.51
N LEU A 49 -76.15 17.74 -8.71
CA LEU A 49 -77.34 17.07 -8.17
C LEU A 49 -78.04 16.27 -9.27
N VAL A 50 -78.05 14.95 -9.14
CA VAL A 50 -79.03 14.08 -9.81
C VAL A 50 -80.10 13.71 -8.77
N PRO A 51 -81.40 13.88 -9.08
CA PRO A 51 -82.49 13.63 -8.15
C PRO A 51 -82.46 12.22 -7.56
N VAL A 52 -82.65 12.16 -6.23
CA VAL A 52 -82.84 10.93 -5.45
C VAL A 52 -84.02 10.14 -6.01
N GLU A 53 -83.71 9.07 -6.76
CA GLU A 53 -84.60 7.93 -6.84
C GLU A 53 -84.30 7.01 -5.66
N LYS A 54 -85.34 6.72 -4.87
CA LYS A 54 -85.27 5.93 -3.65
C LYS A 54 -84.92 4.47 -3.96
N LYS A 55 -83.63 4.16 -3.99
CA LYS A 55 -83.06 2.81 -3.87
C LYS A 55 -81.92 2.90 -2.86
N GLY A 56 -82.20 3.17 -1.59
CA GLY A 56 -82.61 2.16 -0.60
C GLY A 56 -81.37 1.63 0.10
N SER A 57 -81.37 1.57 1.45
CA SER A 57 -80.26 1.16 2.36
C SER A 57 -79.18 0.21 1.81
N ILE A 58 -79.60 -0.75 0.99
CA ILE A 58 -78.83 -1.81 0.35
C ILE A 58 -77.53 -1.34 -0.35
N ASP A 59 -77.53 -0.19 -1.04
CA ASP A 59 -76.32 0.31 -1.74
C ASP A 59 -75.26 0.85 -0.77
N ARG A 60 -75.70 1.53 0.31
CA ARG A 60 -74.82 1.99 1.38
C ARG A 60 -74.25 0.82 2.17
N ASP A 61 -75.06 -0.19 2.43
CA ASP A 61 -74.63 -1.41 3.13
C ASP A 61 -73.59 -2.19 2.30
N ALA A 62 -73.75 -2.22 0.97
CA ALA A 62 -72.76 -2.80 0.04
C ALA A 62 -71.45 -2.00 0.01
N ALA A 63 -71.52 -0.67 -0.05
CA ALA A 63 -70.33 0.20 -0.01
C ALA A 63 -69.57 0.07 1.33
N LEU A 64 -70.28 0.00 2.45
CA LEU A 64 -69.68 -0.25 3.76
C LEU A 64 -69.02 -1.63 3.83
N ALA A 65 -69.66 -2.67 3.27
CA ALA A 65 -69.07 -4.00 3.19
C ALA A 65 -67.75 -3.99 2.40
N LEU A 66 -67.70 -3.32 1.24
CA LEU A 66 -66.46 -3.17 0.47
C LEU A 66 -65.37 -2.41 1.24
N LEU A 67 -65.71 -1.32 1.93
CA LEU A 67 -64.74 -0.59 2.74
C LEU A 67 -64.22 -1.44 3.90
N THR A 68 -65.07 -2.25 4.54
CA THR A 68 -64.63 -3.13 5.62
C THR A 68 -63.71 -4.26 5.11
N THR A 69 -63.97 -4.81 3.92
CA THR A 69 -63.10 -5.82 3.32
C THR A 69 -61.77 -5.21 2.89
N GLU A 70 -61.78 -4.01 2.28
CA GLU A 70 -60.57 -3.28 1.92
C GLU A 70 -59.71 -2.93 3.14
N LYS A 71 -60.33 -2.46 4.23
CA LYS A 71 -59.64 -2.21 5.50
C LYS A 71 -59.01 -3.48 6.06
N ARG A 72 -59.74 -4.61 6.03
CA ARG A 72 -59.22 -5.91 6.47
C ARG A 72 -58.04 -6.37 5.61
N LEU A 73 -58.15 -6.28 4.29
CA LEU A 73 -57.07 -6.66 3.37
C LEU A 73 -55.85 -5.79 3.55
N SER A 74 -56.03 -4.49 3.76
CA SER A 74 -54.93 -3.55 4.03
C SER A 74 -54.20 -3.89 5.33
N LEU A 75 -54.93 -4.24 6.40
CA LEU A 75 -54.33 -4.68 7.66
C LEU A 75 -53.54 -5.99 7.51
N ILE A 76 -54.08 -6.97 6.77
CA ILE A 76 -53.40 -8.24 6.49
C ILE A 76 -52.10 -7.99 5.71
N LYS A 77 -52.15 -7.15 4.66
CA LYS A 77 -50.97 -6.78 3.87
C LYS A 77 -49.92 -6.07 4.72
N ALA A 78 -50.33 -5.12 5.57
CA ALA A 78 -49.40 -4.42 6.45
C ALA A 78 -48.72 -5.38 7.45
N TRP A 79 -49.48 -6.34 7.99
CA TRP A 79 -48.94 -7.37 8.87
C TRP A 79 -47.96 -8.29 8.12
N GLU A 80 -48.33 -8.76 6.93
CA GLU A 80 -47.45 -9.59 6.09
C GLU A 80 -46.12 -8.89 5.77
N VAL A 81 -46.17 -7.60 5.39
CA VAL A 81 -44.98 -6.80 5.14
C VAL A 81 -44.13 -6.65 6.41
N SER A 82 -44.76 -6.45 7.58
CA SER A 82 -44.05 -6.39 8.86
C SER A 82 -43.35 -7.71 9.18
N GLU A 83 -44.00 -8.86 8.99
CA GLU A 83 -43.40 -10.17 9.22
C GLU A 83 -42.25 -10.46 8.25
N LYS A 84 -42.41 -10.11 6.97
CA LYS A 84 -41.31 -10.20 5.98
C LYS A 84 -40.13 -9.32 6.37
N SER A 85 -40.37 -8.07 6.79
CA SER A 85 -39.30 -7.17 7.25
C SER A 85 -38.59 -7.72 8.49
N LYS A 86 -39.30 -8.33 9.44
CA LYS A 86 -38.67 -8.99 10.60
C LYS A 86 -37.77 -10.15 10.19
N ALA A 87 -38.20 -10.98 9.22
CA ALA A 87 -37.40 -12.08 8.71
C ALA A 87 -36.14 -11.56 8.00
N GLU A 88 -36.30 -10.56 7.13
CA GLU A 88 -35.19 -9.92 6.41
C GLU A 88 -34.17 -9.30 7.36
N ASN A 89 -34.63 -8.52 8.35
CA ASN A 89 -33.73 -7.90 9.33
C ASN A 89 -32.94 -8.93 10.15
N LYS A 90 -33.52 -10.11 10.44
CA LYS A 90 -32.80 -11.20 11.10
C LYS A 90 -31.73 -11.79 10.17
N ALA A 91 -32.05 -12.00 8.89
CA ALA A 91 -31.09 -12.49 7.90
C ALA A 91 -29.94 -11.50 7.70
N GLN A 92 -30.24 -10.21 7.52
CA GLN A 92 -29.23 -9.15 7.35
C GLN A 92 -28.28 -9.05 8.54
N LYS A 93 -28.78 -9.19 9.77
CA LYS A 93 -27.92 -9.26 10.98
C LYS A 93 -26.96 -10.44 10.91
N LYS A 94 -27.44 -11.62 10.54
CA LYS A 94 -26.60 -12.82 10.42
C LYS A 94 -25.55 -12.69 9.33
N ILE A 95 -25.92 -12.14 8.18
CA ILE A 95 -24.99 -11.85 7.08
C ILE A 95 -23.94 -10.84 7.55
N SER A 96 -24.34 -9.78 8.24
CA SER A 96 -23.41 -8.77 8.76
C SER A 96 -22.44 -9.35 9.81
N GLU A 97 -22.92 -10.23 10.70
CA GLU A 97 -22.08 -10.96 11.65
C GLU A 97 -21.02 -11.82 10.94
N ILE A 98 -21.42 -12.54 9.88
CA ILE A 98 -20.50 -13.36 9.08
C ILE A 98 -19.46 -12.47 8.38
N LEU A 99 -19.88 -11.39 7.71
CA LEU A 99 -18.97 -10.47 7.03
C LEU A 99 -17.97 -9.83 7.99
N ALA A 100 -18.40 -9.43 9.18
CA ALA A 100 -17.52 -8.88 10.20
C ALA A 100 -16.48 -9.92 10.66
N TRP A 101 -16.90 -11.17 10.86
CA TRP A 101 -16.00 -12.26 11.22
C TRP A 101 -14.99 -12.57 10.11
N GLU A 102 -15.44 -12.66 8.86
CA GLU A 102 -14.58 -12.86 7.69
C GLU A 102 -13.55 -11.73 7.56
N ASN A 103 -14.00 -10.48 7.69
CA ASN A 103 -13.10 -9.32 7.63
C ASN A 103 -12.07 -9.34 8.77
N SER A 104 -12.46 -9.75 9.98
CA SER A 104 -11.53 -9.92 11.09
C SER A 104 -10.47 -11.00 10.81
N LYS A 105 -10.88 -12.14 10.24
CA LYS A 105 -9.94 -13.21 9.86
C LYS A 105 -9.00 -12.78 8.74
N LYS A 106 -9.52 -12.08 7.73
CA LYS A 106 -8.73 -11.51 6.65
C LYS A 106 -7.69 -10.51 7.17
N ALA A 107 -8.11 -9.57 8.03
CA ALA A 107 -7.21 -8.59 8.63
C ALA A 107 -6.09 -9.24 9.46
N SER A 108 -6.39 -10.32 10.20
CA SER A 108 -5.38 -11.09 10.93
C SER A 108 -4.32 -11.69 9.99
N LEU A 109 -4.75 -12.33 8.90
CA LEU A 109 -3.84 -12.92 7.93
C LEU A 109 -3.00 -11.88 7.19
N GLU A 110 -3.59 -10.73 6.85
CA GLU A 110 -2.87 -9.60 6.25
C GLU A 110 -1.82 -9.01 7.21
N ALA A 111 -2.11 -8.98 8.51
CA ALA A 111 -1.14 -8.54 9.52
C ALA A 111 0.05 -9.52 9.62
N ASP A 112 -0.22 -10.82 9.64
CA ASP A 112 0.83 -11.87 9.67
C ASP A 112 1.72 -11.81 8.41
N LEU A 113 1.11 -11.57 7.25
CA LEU A 113 1.82 -11.37 5.98
C LEU A 113 2.76 -10.16 6.06
N LYS A 114 2.25 -9.00 6.50
CA LYS A 114 3.06 -7.78 6.67
C LYS A 114 4.21 -7.97 7.66
N MET A 115 3.96 -8.65 8.78
CA MET A 115 5.01 -8.96 9.76
C MET A 115 6.12 -9.80 9.12
N THR A 116 5.76 -10.80 8.32
CA THR A 116 6.73 -11.66 7.63
C THR A 116 7.52 -10.87 6.58
N GLU A 117 6.86 -10.00 5.81
CA GLU A 117 7.51 -9.12 4.83
C GLU A 117 8.52 -8.18 5.50
N GLU A 118 8.16 -7.56 6.62
CA GLU A 118 9.07 -6.70 7.38
C GLU A 118 10.29 -7.46 7.91
N GLN A 119 10.10 -8.69 8.40
CA GLN A 119 11.20 -9.54 8.85
C GLN A 119 12.16 -9.88 7.69
N LEU A 120 11.62 -10.19 6.51
CA LEU A 120 12.43 -10.44 5.32
C LEU A 120 13.21 -9.20 4.88
N LEU A 121 12.59 -8.02 4.91
CA LEU A 121 13.27 -6.76 4.60
C LEU A 121 14.40 -6.45 5.59
N LYS A 122 14.17 -6.65 6.90
CA LYS A 122 15.21 -6.52 7.94
C LYS A 122 16.38 -7.48 7.68
N LYS A 123 16.09 -8.76 7.41
CA LYS A 123 17.11 -9.78 7.10
C LYS A 123 17.93 -9.43 5.86
N LYS A 124 17.27 -8.90 4.81
CA LYS A 124 17.94 -8.44 3.60
C LYS A 124 18.88 -7.25 3.90
N ALA A 125 18.44 -6.28 4.69
CA ALA A 125 19.26 -5.14 5.09
C ALA A 125 20.48 -5.57 5.92
N GLU A 126 20.28 -6.43 6.94
CA GLU A 126 21.35 -7.01 7.75
C GLU A 126 22.40 -7.72 6.88
N TYR A 127 21.98 -8.49 5.88
CA TYR A 127 22.89 -9.20 4.99
C TYR A 127 23.70 -8.25 4.10
N ILE A 128 23.06 -7.23 3.53
CA ILE A 128 23.72 -6.20 2.73
C ILE A 128 24.78 -5.49 3.57
N GLU A 129 24.43 -5.07 4.79
CA GLU A 129 25.37 -4.41 5.70
C GLU A 129 26.55 -5.32 6.07
N LYS A 130 26.29 -6.61 6.36
CA LYS A 130 27.34 -7.59 6.63
C LYS A 130 28.33 -7.71 5.47
N MET A 131 27.85 -7.70 4.23
CA MET A 131 28.73 -7.75 3.05
C MET A 131 29.52 -6.45 2.88
N LYS A 132 28.88 -5.28 3.06
CA LYS A 132 29.58 -3.98 3.06
C LYS A 132 30.67 -3.92 4.12
N ASN A 133 30.40 -4.42 5.33
CA ASN A 133 31.38 -4.46 6.41
C ASN A 133 32.57 -5.38 6.08
N LYS A 134 32.34 -6.53 5.43
CA LYS A 134 33.42 -7.40 4.95
C LYS A 134 34.30 -6.69 3.92
N ILE A 135 33.69 -6.00 2.96
CA ILE A 135 34.43 -5.21 1.97
C ILE A 135 35.27 -4.12 2.66
N ALA A 136 34.69 -3.39 3.61
CA ALA A 136 35.40 -2.38 4.37
C ALA A 136 36.59 -2.95 5.16
N ARG A 137 36.44 -4.13 5.79
CA ARG A 137 37.55 -4.82 6.47
C ARG A 137 38.66 -5.21 5.51
N LEU A 138 38.32 -5.71 4.32
CA LEU A 138 39.32 -6.04 3.30
C LEU A 138 40.09 -4.79 2.84
N HIS A 139 39.38 -3.69 2.60
CA HIS A 139 40.01 -2.42 2.23
C HIS A 139 40.95 -1.93 3.34
N LYS A 140 40.47 -1.87 4.57
CA LYS A 140 41.27 -1.47 5.73
C LYS A 140 42.53 -2.33 5.90
N SER A 141 42.41 -3.66 5.78
CA SER A 141 43.57 -4.55 5.86
C SER A 141 44.57 -4.33 4.72
N ALA A 142 44.10 -4.01 3.51
CA ALA A 142 44.97 -3.67 2.39
C ALA A 142 45.70 -2.33 2.63
N GLU A 143 45.00 -1.33 3.16
CA GLU A 143 45.59 -0.03 3.53
C GLU A 143 46.63 -0.18 4.65
N GLU A 144 46.35 -0.98 5.68
CA GLU A 144 47.31 -1.29 6.75
C GLU A 144 48.59 -1.91 6.18
N LYS A 145 48.48 -2.85 5.23
CA LYS A 145 49.66 -3.42 4.54
C LYS A 145 50.43 -2.38 3.74
N ARG A 146 49.74 -1.49 3.02
CA ARG A 146 50.37 -0.39 2.28
C ARG A 146 51.09 0.58 3.23
N ALA A 147 50.48 0.92 4.35
CA ALA A 147 51.08 1.78 5.37
C ALA A 147 52.35 1.17 5.97
N ILE A 148 52.37 -0.14 6.23
CA ILE A 148 53.57 -0.85 6.71
C ILE A 148 54.70 -0.79 5.67
N ILE A 149 54.38 -0.98 4.38
CA ILE A 149 55.37 -0.90 3.31
C ILE A 149 55.94 0.52 3.20
N GLU A 150 55.09 1.54 3.25
CA GLU A 150 55.54 2.94 3.17
C GLU A 150 56.36 3.34 4.40
N ALA A 151 56.01 2.84 5.60
CA ALA A 151 56.79 3.07 6.80
C ALA A 151 58.21 2.48 6.67
N LYS A 152 58.35 1.25 6.17
CA LYS A 152 59.65 0.62 5.91
C LYS A 152 60.45 1.38 4.85
N ARG A 153 59.79 1.82 3.78
CA ARG A 153 60.42 2.65 2.75
C ARG A 153 60.97 3.94 3.35
N GLY A 154 60.21 4.60 4.22
CA GLY A 154 60.66 5.79 4.94
C GLY A 154 61.85 5.52 5.86
N GLU A 155 61.84 4.41 6.60
CA GLU A 155 62.96 3.97 7.45
C GLU A 155 64.24 3.73 6.64
N ASP A 156 64.15 3.00 5.52
CA ASP A 156 65.29 2.72 4.64
C ASP A 156 65.89 4.00 4.04
N LEU A 157 65.04 4.97 3.66
CA LEU A 157 65.48 6.27 3.16
C LEU A 157 66.19 7.08 4.25
N LEU A 158 65.63 7.17 5.45
CA LEU A 158 66.25 7.88 6.57
C LEU A 158 67.60 7.26 6.95
N ASN A 159 67.70 5.93 6.97
CA ASN A 159 68.97 5.24 7.23
C ASN A 159 70.01 5.54 6.13
N ALA A 160 69.61 5.55 4.86
CA ALA A 160 70.51 5.92 3.77
C ALA A 160 70.99 7.38 3.89
N GLU A 161 70.10 8.31 4.25
CA GLU A 161 70.43 9.71 4.52
C GLU A 161 71.40 9.84 5.71
N GLU A 162 71.17 9.10 6.80
CA GLU A 162 72.07 9.07 7.96
C GLU A 162 73.47 8.56 7.58
N ILE A 163 73.55 7.46 6.84
CA ILE A 163 74.81 6.90 6.36
C ILE A 163 75.54 7.91 5.46
N ALA A 164 74.82 8.56 4.53
CA ALA A 164 75.39 9.56 3.65
C ALA A 164 75.93 10.77 4.44
N ALA A 165 75.14 11.32 5.37
CA ALA A 165 75.54 12.43 6.23
C ALA A 165 76.78 12.08 7.07
N LYS A 166 76.82 10.86 7.62
CA LYS A 166 77.98 10.35 8.36
C LYS A 166 79.22 10.27 7.48
N CYS A 167 79.09 9.72 6.26
CA CYS A 167 80.18 9.63 5.28
C CYS A 167 80.74 11.01 4.91
N CYS A 168 79.86 11.98 4.68
CA CYS A 168 80.25 13.38 4.41
C CYS A 168 81.01 14.00 5.60
N ALA A 169 80.58 13.74 6.84
CA ALA A 169 81.24 14.26 8.03
C ALA A 169 82.62 13.63 8.29
N THR A 170 82.80 12.34 8.02
CA THR A 170 84.05 11.61 8.28
C THR A 170 84.99 11.52 7.08
N GLY A 171 84.57 11.95 5.89
CA GLY A 171 85.37 11.85 4.66
C GLY A 171 85.55 10.42 4.14
N THR A 172 84.70 9.49 4.57
CA THR A 172 84.76 8.07 4.20
C THR A 172 83.71 7.74 3.14
N SER A 173 84.04 6.88 2.17
CA SER A 173 83.08 6.46 1.14
C SER A 173 82.10 5.39 1.64
N PRO A 174 80.84 5.39 1.20
CA PRO A 174 79.88 4.33 1.53
C PRO A 174 80.40 2.95 1.08
N LYS A 175 80.20 1.93 1.92
CA LYS A 175 80.55 0.54 1.57
C LYS A 175 79.51 0.03 0.55
N LYS A 176 79.97 -0.53 -0.58
CA LYS A 176 79.09 -1.06 -1.63
C LYS A 176 78.19 -2.18 -1.04
N PRO A 177 76.87 -2.15 -1.25
CA PRO A 177 76.03 -3.28 -0.90
C PRO A 177 76.37 -4.46 -1.81
N LEU A 178 76.65 -5.62 -1.21
CA LEU A 178 76.75 -6.88 -1.95
C LEU A 178 75.34 -7.23 -2.44
N LEU A 179 75.18 -7.37 -3.77
CA LEU A 179 73.93 -7.73 -4.45
C LEU A 179 73.11 -8.76 -3.65
N GLY A 180 72.05 -8.31 -2.98
CA GLY A 180 70.93 -9.12 -2.54
C GLY A 180 69.77 -8.81 -3.48
N CYS A 181 69.29 -9.81 -4.21
CA CYS A 181 68.30 -9.68 -5.28
C CYS A 181 67.06 -8.88 -4.88
N PHE A 182 66.61 -8.04 -5.83
CA PHE A 182 65.28 -7.46 -5.90
C PHE A 182 64.19 -8.54 -6.00
#